data_AF-A0A382VRP8-F1
#
_entry.id   AF-A0A382VRP8-F1
#
_cell.length_a   1.000
_cell.length_b   1.000
_cell.length_c   1.000
_cell.angle_alpha   90.00
_cell.angle_beta   90.00
_cell.angle_gamma   90.00
#
_symmetry.space_group_name_H-M   'P 1'
#
loop_
_entity.id
_entity.type
_entity.pdbx_description
1 polymer ?
#
loop_
_entity_poly.entity_id
_entity_poly.type
_entity_poly.pdbx_seq_one_letter_code
_entity_poly.pdbx_strand_id
1 'polypeptide(L)'
;MYKHIPVILICLFFVQCEKGWLNEALNPAVAGCNISTACNYNPDVNQFDDSCEYISCLDCLGYANGVAVADSCGTCDASPLNDCTQDCANVWGGTAVADSCGNCSASNIACELDCMGAWGGTAVVDT
;
A
#
# COMPACT_ATOMS: atom_id res chain seq x y z
N MET A 1 -34.21 28.74 57.26
CA MET A 1 -34.95 27.78 56.41
C MET A 1 -33.97 26.69 55.99
N TYR A 2 -33.85 25.61 56.77
CA TYR A 2 -33.01 24.47 56.38
C TYR A 2 -33.82 23.59 55.44
N LYS A 3 -33.38 23.49 54.18
CA LYS A 3 -33.99 22.59 53.20
C LYS A 3 -33.58 21.18 53.61
N HIS A 4 -34.52 20.40 54.13
CA HIS A 4 -34.29 18.99 54.44
C HIS A 4 -33.90 18.27 53.14
N ILE A 5 -32.61 17.99 52.99
CA ILE A 5 -32.12 17.11 51.92
C ILE A 5 -32.53 15.70 52.34
N PRO A 6 -33.41 15.01 51.60
CA PRO A 6 -33.87 13.69 51.98
C PRO A 6 -32.66 12.75 52.03
N VAL A 7 -32.54 11.96 53.10
CA VAL A 7 -31.44 10.99 53.32
C VAL A 7 -31.29 10.05 52.12
N ILE A 8 -32.39 9.76 51.40
CA ILE A 8 -32.41 8.99 50.15
C ILE A 8 -31.51 9.63 49.06
N LEU A 9 -31.50 10.96 48.91
CA LEU A 9 -30.66 11.65 47.94
C LEU A 9 -29.18 11.55 48.30
N ILE A 10 -28.86 11.61 49.60
CA ILE A 10 -27.50 11.43 50.13
C ILE A 10 -27.04 9.99 49.88
N CYS A 11 -27.90 8.99 50.12
CA CYS A 11 -27.60 7.59 49.84
C CYS A 11 -27.39 7.32 48.34
N LEU A 12 -28.10 7.98 47.42
CA LEU A 12 -27.86 7.84 45.98
C LEU A 12 -26.45 8.31 45.56
N PHE A 13 -25.93 9.37 46.19
CA PHE A 13 -24.55 9.82 45.99
C PHE A 13 -23.52 8.86 46.59
N PHE A 14 -23.81 8.22 47.73
CA PHE A 14 -22.92 7.21 48.33
C PHE A 14 -22.93 5.86 47.56
N VAL A 15 -24.09 5.43 47.05
CA VAL A 15 -24.24 4.20 46.25
C VAL A 15 -23.46 4.29 44.92
N GLN A 16 -23.26 5.49 44.38
CA GLN A 16 -22.43 5.72 43.19
C GLN A 16 -20.92 5.55 43.46
N CYS A 17 -20.49 5.73 44.71
CA CYS A 17 -19.09 5.57 45.12
C CYS A 17 -18.70 4.10 45.32
N GLU A 18 -19.56 3.29 45.95
CA GLU A 18 -19.25 1.89 46.28
C GLU A 18 -19.20 0.96 45.07
N LYS A 19 -19.91 1.31 43.99
CA LYS A 19 -19.97 0.44 42.81
C LYS A 19 -18.89 0.73 41.76
N GLY A 20 -18.03 1.74 41.96
CA GLY A 20 -16.99 2.07 40.98
C GLY A 20 -17.50 2.68 39.66
N TRP A 21 -18.78 3.11 39.60
CA TRP A 21 -19.44 3.61 38.37
C TRP A 21 -18.81 4.91 37.85
N LEU A 22 -17.99 5.59 38.65
CA LEU A 22 -17.20 6.73 38.21
C LEU A 22 -15.96 6.31 37.41
N ASN A 23 -15.37 5.14 37.70
CA ASN A 23 -14.12 4.72 37.06
C ASN A 23 -14.35 4.27 35.61
N GLU A 24 -15.48 3.61 35.34
CA GLU A 24 -15.90 3.17 34.00
C GLU A 24 -16.34 4.35 33.12
N ALA A 25 -16.87 5.43 33.72
CA ALA A 25 -17.26 6.65 33.03
C ALA A 25 -16.09 7.61 32.77
N LEU A 26 -15.00 7.52 33.55
CA LEU A 26 -13.79 8.36 33.40
C LEU A 26 -12.69 7.69 32.56
N ASN A 27 -12.71 6.37 32.40
CA ASN A 27 -11.82 5.64 31.51
C ASN A 27 -12.61 4.51 30.80
N PRO A 28 -13.31 4.82 29.70
CA PRO A 28 -14.05 3.80 28.96
C PRO A 28 -13.08 2.73 28.44
N ALA A 29 -13.48 1.46 28.52
CA ALA A 29 -12.74 0.39 27.89
C ALA A 29 -12.78 0.58 26.37
N VAL A 30 -11.62 0.75 25.76
CA VAL A 30 -11.42 0.77 24.32
C VAL A 30 -10.80 -0.57 23.95
N ALA A 31 -11.66 -1.50 23.53
CA ALA A 31 -11.24 -2.79 23.01
C ALA A 31 -10.65 -2.63 21.61
N GLY A 32 -9.61 -3.39 21.28
CA GLY A 32 -9.06 -3.44 19.94
C GLY A 32 -7.59 -3.85 19.88
N CYS A 33 -6.91 -3.39 18.84
CA CYS A 33 -5.50 -3.64 18.59
C CYS A 33 -4.62 -2.42 18.93
N ASN A 34 -3.67 -2.57 19.86
CA ASN A 34 -2.65 -1.55 20.17
C ASN A 34 -1.27 -1.87 19.56
N ILE A 35 -1.19 -2.84 18.64
CA ILE A 35 0.05 -3.23 17.98
C ILE A 35 0.29 -2.31 16.79
N SER A 36 1.31 -1.46 16.86
CA SER A 36 1.62 -0.43 15.84
C SER A 36 1.81 -0.96 14.41
N THR A 37 2.11 -2.25 14.25
CA THR A 37 2.29 -2.89 12.94
C THR A 37 1.00 -3.48 12.37
N ALA A 38 -0.11 -3.49 13.12
CA ALA A 38 -1.39 -3.96 12.64
C ALA A 38 -2.11 -2.90 11.79
N CYS A 39 -2.93 -3.36 10.85
CA CYS A 39 -3.71 -2.52 9.95
C CYS A 39 -4.83 -1.74 10.65
N ASN A 40 -5.36 -2.31 11.74
CA ASN A 40 -6.37 -1.68 12.59
C ASN A 40 -5.78 -1.16 13.91
N TYR A 41 -4.52 -0.72 13.89
CA TYR A 41 -3.87 -0.10 15.04
C TYR A 41 -4.67 1.10 15.57
N ASN A 42 -4.91 1.11 16.88
CA ASN A 42 -5.50 2.23 17.59
C ASN A 42 -4.69 2.51 18.87
N PRO A 43 -4.08 3.70 19.02
CA PRO A 43 -3.30 4.08 20.20
C PRO A 43 -4.13 4.18 21.50
N ASP A 44 -5.45 4.34 21.39
CA ASP A 44 -6.34 4.54 22.54
C ASP A 44 -6.78 3.20 23.18
N VAL A 45 -6.42 2.06 22.58
CA VAL A 45 -6.78 0.73 23.06
C VAL A 45 -6.16 0.48 24.44
N ASN A 46 -7.03 0.27 25.43
CA ASN A 46 -6.67 -0.06 26.80
C ASN A 46 -7.14 -1.47 27.21
N GLN A 47 -7.76 -2.21 26.28
CA GLN A 47 -8.17 -3.60 26.42
C GLN A 47 -7.85 -4.36 25.13
N PHE A 48 -6.84 -5.24 25.17
CA PHE A 48 -6.50 -6.08 24.02
C PHE A 48 -7.52 -7.22 23.86
N ASP A 49 -8.09 -7.36 22.67
CA ASP A 49 -9.18 -8.32 22.38
C ASP A 49 -8.84 -9.31 21.24
N ASP A 50 -7.56 -9.49 20.93
CA ASP A 50 -7.05 -10.33 19.83
C ASP A 50 -7.56 -9.94 18.43
N SER A 51 -8.12 -8.74 18.24
CA SER A 51 -8.70 -8.30 16.96
C SER A 51 -7.70 -7.74 15.95
N CYS A 52 -6.38 -7.83 16.18
CA CYS A 52 -5.39 -7.28 15.27
C CYS A 52 -5.47 -7.88 13.87
N GLU A 53 -5.56 -7.00 12.86
CA GLU A 53 -5.56 -7.36 11.45
C GLU A 53 -4.19 -7.06 10.82
N TYR A 54 -3.71 -7.95 9.96
CA TYR A 54 -2.45 -7.75 9.23
C TYR A 54 -2.60 -7.84 7.71
N ILE A 55 -3.78 -8.16 7.18
CA ILE A 55 -3.95 -8.47 5.75
C ILE A 55 -4.42 -7.27 4.93
N SER A 56 -5.34 -6.45 5.44
CA SER A 56 -5.94 -5.33 4.69
C SER A 56 -4.95 -4.25 4.23
N CYS A 57 -3.77 -4.17 4.86
CA CYS A 57 -2.73 -3.19 4.59
C CYS A 57 -1.38 -3.83 4.21
N LEU A 58 -1.38 -5.07 3.71
CA LEU A 58 -0.16 -5.68 3.18
C LEU A 58 0.32 -4.91 1.95
N ASP A 59 1.62 -4.62 1.93
CA ASP A 59 2.32 -4.25 0.70
C ASP A 59 2.51 -5.46 -0.22
N CYS A 60 3.06 -5.25 -1.42
CA CYS A 60 3.20 -6.35 -2.38
C CYS A 60 4.25 -7.41 -1.95
N LEU A 61 5.08 -7.14 -0.94
CA LEU A 61 6.01 -8.10 -0.33
C LEU A 61 5.37 -8.87 0.83
N GLY A 62 4.15 -8.53 1.23
CA GLY A 62 3.44 -9.16 2.33
C GLY A 62 3.81 -8.58 3.70
N TYR A 63 4.28 -7.33 3.76
CA TYR A 63 4.49 -6.60 5.01
C TYR A 63 3.33 -5.64 5.29
N ALA A 64 2.69 -5.77 6.47
CA ALA A 64 1.65 -4.84 6.91
C ALA A 64 2.23 -3.44 7.09
N ASN A 65 1.59 -2.43 6.49
CA ASN A 65 2.10 -1.05 6.41
C ASN A 65 3.47 -0.94 5.75
N GLY A 66 3.85 -1.92 4.92
CA GLY A 66 5.06 -1.85 4.12
C GLY A 66 4.96 -0.80 3.01
N VAL A 67 6.09 -0.47 2.42
CA VAL A 67 6.20 0.60 1.40
C VAL A 67 6.43 0.04 -0.01
N ALA A 68 6.51 -1.28 -0.17
CA ALA A 68 6.75 -1.88 -1.48
C ALA A 68 5.52 -1.75 -2.39
N VAL A 69 5.76 -1.37 -3.64
CA VAL A 69 4.72 -1.24 -4.66
C VAL A 69 5.09 -2.14 -5.83
N ALA A 70 4.09 -2.73 -6.46
CA ALA A 70 4.33 -3.54 -7.65
C ALA A 70 4.62 -2.62 -8.85
N ASP A 71 5.78 -2.80 -9.45
CA ASP A 71 6.19 -2.16 -10.70
C ASP A 71 5.29 -2.62 -11.85
N SER A 72 5.33 -1.87 -12.96
CA SER A 72 4.55 -2.23 -14.16
C SER A 72 4.96 -3.55 -14.82
N CYS A 73 6.15 -4.08 -14.52
CA CYS A 73 6.59 -5.44 -14.92
C CYS A 73 6.39 -6.52 -13.84
N GLY A 74 5.75 -6.18 -12.73
CA GLY A 74 5.40 -7.14 -11.67
C GLY A 74 6.51 -7.44 -10.66
N THR A 75 7.66 -6.76 -10.73
CA THR A 75 8.60 -6.74 -9.62
C THR A 75 7.97 -5.96 -8.47
N CYS A 76 8.12 -6.47 -7.25
CA CYS A 76 7.64 -5.79 -6.06
C CYS A 76 8.84 -5.37 -5.22
N ASP A 77 9.06 -4.07 -5.11
CA ASP A 77 10.08 -3.51 -4.23
C ASP A 77 9.74 -2.07 -3.79
N ALA A 78 10.62 -1.44 -3.02
CA ALA A 78 10.43 -0.12 -2.45
C ALA A 78 11.18 1.00 -3.19
N SER A 79 11.85 0.68 -4.30
CA SER A 79 12.80 1.55 -4.97
C SER A 79 12.20 2.07 -6.29
N PRO A 80 11.67 3.31 -6.29
CA PRO A 80 11.01 3.90 -7.47
C PRO A 80 11.98 4.24 -8.62
N LEU A 81 13.27 3.89 -8.47
CA LEU A 81 14.34 4.21 -9.41
C LEU A 81 14.69 3.04 -10.33
N ASN A 82 14.25 1.82 -9.99
CA ASN A 82 14.47 0.63 -10.82
C ASN A 82 13.17 0.04 -11.36
N ASP A 83 12.10 0.82 -11.34
CA ASP A 83 10.91 0.57 -12.14
C ASP A 83 11.36 0.33 -13.59
N CYS A 84 11.10 -0.87 -14.08
CA CYS A 84 11.38 -1.25 -15.45
C CYS A 84 10.74 -0.27 -16.45
N THR A 85 11.37 -0.11 -17.60
CA THR A 85 10.80 0.69 -18.71
C THR A 85 10.06 -0.20 -19.70
N GLN A 86 9.27 0.43 -20.56
CA GLN A 86 8.74 -0.25 -21.74
C GLN A 86 9.84 -0.49 -22.77
N ASP A 87 9.77 -1.63 -23.45
CA ASP A 87 10.56 -1.90 -24.64
C ASP A 87 9.94 -1.23 -25.89
N CYS A 88 10.52 -1.41 -27.09
CA CYS A 88 9.99 -0.79 -28.31
C CYS A 88 8.60 -1.30 -28.73
N ALA A 89 8.12 -2.40 -28.14
CA ALA A 89 6.80 -2.98 -28.39
C ALA A 89 5.78 -2.53 -27.34
N ASN A 90 6.17 -1.56 -26.49
CA ASN A 90 5.41 -1.05 -25.36
C ASN A 90 5.16 -2.11 -24.27
N VAL A 91 6.00 -3.15 -24.19
CA VAL A 91 5.92 -4.19 -23.16
C VAL A 91 6.81 -3.79 -21.99
N TRP A 92 6.22 -3.66 -20.79
CA TRP A 92 6.96 -3.38 -19.56
C TRP A 92 7.91 -4.53 -19.20
N GLY A 93 9.19 -4.22 -19.01
CA GLY A 93 10.22 -5.25 -18.74
C GLY A 93 10.48 -6.18 -19.94
N GLY A 94 9.98 -5.84 -21.13
CA GLY A 94 10.22 -6.58 -22.35
C GLY A 94 11.66 -6.46 -22.84
N THR A 95 12.06 -7.36 -23.74
CA THR A 95 13.44 -7.45 -24.28
C THR A 95 13.57 -6.93 -25.70
N ALA A 96 12.50 -6.42 -26.31
CA ALA A 96 12.52 -6.03 -27.70
C ALA A 96 13.31 -4.72 -27.91
N VAL A 97 14.13 -4.68 -28.96
CA VAL A 97 14.91 -3.50 -29.33
C VAL A 97 14.55 -3.10 -30.75
N ALA A 98 14.43 -1.79 -31.00
CA ALA A 98 14.18 -1.27 -32.33
C ALA A 98 15.44 -1.45 -33.18
N ASP A 99 15.29 -2.06 -34.36
CA ASP A 99 16.37 -2.16 -35.34
C ASP A 99 16.59 -0.80 -36.06
N SER A 100 17.59 -0.74 -36.96
CA SER A 100 17.88 0.47 -37.75
C SER A 100 16.77 0.85 -38.75
N CYS A 101 15.75 0.02 -38.87
CA CYS A 101 14.62 0.15 -39.79
C CYS A 101 13.32 0.52 -39.03
N GLY A 102 13.37 0.58 -37.70
CA GLY A 102 12.23 0.84 -36.83
C GLY A 102 11.37 -0.38 -36.50
N ASN A 103 11.77 -1.59 -36.91
CA ASN A 103 11.07 -2.80 -36.48
C ASN A 103 11.45 -3.13 -35.05
N CYS A 104 10.44 -3.41 -34.24
CA CYS A 104 10.65 -3.82 -32.87
C CYS A 104 10.63 -5.34 -32.76
N SER A 105 11.73 -5.95 -32.34
CA SER A 105 11.76 -7.39 -32.07
C SER A 105 12.84 -7.79 -31.06
N ALA A 106 12.72 -9.00 -30.50
CA ALA A 106 13.73 -9.57 -29.59
C ALA A 106 15.04 -9.98 -30.30
N SER A 107 15.03 -10.00 -31.64
CA SER A 107 16.19 -10.30 -32.48
C SER A 107 16.66 -9.03 -33.17
N ASN A 108 17.96 -8.74 -33.11
CA ASN A 108 18.55 -7.62 -33.85
C ASN A 108 18.74 -7.98 -35.34
N ILE A 109 17.65 -8.32 -36.02
CA ILE A 109 17.65 -8.57 -37.46
C ILE A 109 17.32 -7.24 -38.13
N ALA A 110 18.36 -6.49 -38.47
CA ALA A 110 18.20 -5.31 -39.33
C ALA A 110 17.70 -5.75 -40.72
N CYS A 111 16.85 -4.92 -41.34
CA CYS A 111 16.54 -5.02 -42.76
C CYS A 111 17.78 -4.73 -43.63
N GLU A 112 17.71 -4.86 -44.96
CA GLU A 112 18.88 -4.62 -45.82
C GLU A 112 19.17 -3.12 -46.03
N LEU A 113 20.45 -2.79 -46.18
CA LEU A 113 20.92 -1.46 -46.56
C LEU A 113 20.80 -1.30 -48.07
N ASP A 114 20.12 -0.25 -48.53
CA ASP A 114 19.98 0.03 -49.96
C ASP A 114 21.27 0.64 -50.57
N CYS A 115 21.30 0.80 -51.89
CA CYS A 115 22.50 1.31 -52.60
C CYS A 115 22.81 2.79 -52.31
N MET A 116 21.92 3.52 -51.62
CA MET A 116 22.13 4.90 -51.16
C MET A 116 22.48 4.97 -49.66
N GLY A 117 22.63 3.83 -48.98
CA GLY A 117 22.98 3.78 -47.56
C GLY A 117 21.78 3.99 -46.62
N ALA A 118 20.55 3.78 -47.10
CA ALA A 118 19.35 3.81 -46.26
C ALA A 118 18.92 2.39 -45.86
N TRP A 119 18.82 2.14 -44.55
CA TRP A 119 18.27 0.88 -44.03
C TRP A 119 16.78 0.77 -44.39
N GLY A 120 16.40 -0.29 -45.11
CA GLY A 120 15.03 -0.54 -45.52
C GLY A 120 14.57 0.30 -46.70
N GLY A 121 15.51 0.98 -47.36
CA GLY A 121 15.26 1.74 -48.56
C GLY A 121 15.02 0.85 -49.79
N THR A 122 14.47 1.44 -50.84
CA THR A 122 14.09 0.72 -52.07
C THR A 122 15.09 0.91 -53.21
N ALA A 123 16.22 1.57 -52.96
CA ALA A 123 17.17 1.89 -54.01
C ALA A 123 17.92 0.64 -54.50
N VAL A 124 17.84 0.40 -55.81
CA VAL A 124 18.51 -0.70 -56.49
C VAL A 124 19.68 -0.16 -57.32
N VAL A 125 20.72 -0.98 -57.52
CA VAL A 125 21.79 -0.65 -58.47
C VAL A 125 21.19 -0.65 -59.88
N ASP A 126 21.34 0.46 -60.59
CA ASP A 126 20.98 0.55 -62.01
C ASP A 126 22.04 -0.24 -62.79
N THR A 127 21.65 -1.38 -63.37
CA THR A 127 22.54 -2.31 -64.08
C THR A 127 22.57 -2.04 -65.57
#